data_AF-A0A5J9WJ02-F1
#
_entry.id   AF-A0A5J9WJ02-F1
#
_cell.length_a   1.000
_cell.length_b   1.000
_cell.length_c   1.000
_cell.angle_alpha   90.00
_cell.angle_beta   90.00
_cell.angle_gamma   90.00
#
_symmetry.space_group_name_H-M   'P 1'
#
loop_
_entity.id
_entity.type
_entity.pdbx_description
1 polymer ?
#
loop_
_entity_poly.entity_id
_entity_poly.type
_entity_poly.pdbx_seq_one_letter_code
_entity_poly.pdbx_strand_id
1 'polypeptide(L)'
;MEFLPPSRYAHSSVAGGVTLRERVLRMPDFYIGSVKKRTQKLWLLEGDRFTHRKVRYVPGLLKIFDDILVYAADNKQRDLSMDTLRVDVDVAKCRISVYNSGGGIPIEFHREESVYVHEMIFGDLNNCYCKAEITGVKVANIFSTEFIVETADGPRQKKYKQVFSENMGNNSGPQISDYRKGVNWTMVTFKPDLAKFNMTNLEDDVVALMKKRVFDMAAILGETVQVVFNGQKMPQHTDFTESAFLYVWLSPKGLHLPWICEKVNDRWEVCVSLSGGQFQQVSFVNKFATAGGGTHVDYVTDLIVSNVLSSEVFGKYNLEKHDVKRHLWLFINVYMDNPTFDSPTKETLITPQEDFGSKFRSSELATRLFPRSVTNLKKASGRCNC
;
A
#
# COMPACT_ATOMS: atom_id res chain seq x y z
N MET A 1 -5.80 -22.27 -4.09
CA MET A 1 -4.89 -22.67 -3.01
C MET A 1 -5.65 -23.67 -2.17
N GLU A 2 -5.27 -24.96 -2.19
CA GLU A 2 -5.89 -25.97 -1.33
C GLU A 2 -5.62 -25.62 0.13
N PHE A 3 -6.68 -25.59 0.93
CA PHE A 3 -6.62 -25.32 2.36
C PHE A 3 -6.00 -26.52 3.07
N LEU A 4 -4.71 -26.43 3.42
CA LEU A 4 -4.07 -27.42 4.30
C LEU A 4 -4.49 -27.16 5.76
N PRO A 5 -4.70 -28.22 6.56
CA PRO A 5 -5.19 -28.07 7.92
C PRO A 5 -4.14 -27.44 8.85
N PRO A 6 -4.53 -26.52 9.75
CA PRO A 6 -3.61 -25.91 10.69
C PRO A 6 -3.15 -26.93 11.75
N SER A 7 -1.84 -27.02 11.99
CA SER A 7 -1.30 -27.86 13.07
C SER A 7 -1.52 -27.16 14.42
N ARG A 8 -2.24 -27.83 15.34
CA ARG A 8 -2.46 -27.38 16.72
C ARG A 8 -1.13 -27.22 17.46
N TYR A 9 -0.76 -25.98 17.75
CA TYR A 9 0.08 -25.65 18.90
C TYR A 9 -0.64 -24.60 19.72
N ALA A 10 -1.10 -25.02 20.90
CA ALA A 10 -1.70 -24.16 21.90
C ALA A 10 -0.69 -23.10 22.34
N HIS A 11 -0.87 -21.85 21.92
CA HIS A 11 -0.23 -20.70 22.55
C HIS A 11 -1.09 -20.22 23.72
N SER A 12 -1.22 -21.08 24.74
CA SER A 12 -1.66 -20.68 26.09
C SER A 12 -0.50 -20.52 27.06
N SER A 13 0.71 -20.20 26.57
CA SER A 13 1.84 -19.87 27.43
C SER A 13 1.91 -18.36 27.67
N VAL A 14 1.24 -17.96 28.75
CA VAL A 14 1.37 -16.65 29.38
C VAL A 14 2.77 -16.54 29.98
N ALA A 15 3.74 -16.08 29.20
CA ALA A 15 5.00 -15.61 29.75
C ALA A 15 4.76 -14.22 30.37
N GLY A 16 4.49 -14.17 31.68
CA GLY A 16 4.44 -12.92 32.47
C GLY A 16 3.08 -12.25 32.69
N GLY A 17 1.96 -12.95 32.50
CA GLY A 17 0.61 -12.44 32.85
C GLY A 17 -0.05 -11.52 31.82
N VAL A 18 0.59 -11.22 30.69
CA VAL A 18 0.13 -10.22 29.71
C VAL A 18 -0.46 -10.92 28.47
N THR A 19 -1.69 -10.57 28.10
CA THR A 19 -2.36 -11.08 26.89
C THR A 19 -1.69 -10.59 25.60
N LEU A 20 -1.91 -11.28 24.47
CA LEU A 20 -1.38 -10.83 23.17
C LEU A 20 -1.88 -9.42 22.80
N ARG A 21 -3.17 -9.14 23.06
CA ARG A 21 -3.76 -7.81 22.88
C ARG A 21 -3.02 -6.73 23.66
N GLU A 22 -2.77 -6.98 24.94
CA GLU A 22 -2.03 -6.03 25.79
C GLU A 22 -0.59 -5.85 25.32
N ARG A 23 0.06 -6.91 24.84
CA ARG A 23 1.40 -6.85 24.26
C ARG A 23 1.43 -5.92 23.04
N VAL A 24 0.47 -6.07 22.13
CA VAL A 24 0.33 -5.22 20.94
C VAL A 24 0.13 -3.75 21.32
N LEU A 25 -0.73 -3.50 22.30
CA LEU A 25 -1.01 -2.14 22.78
C LEU A 25 0.17 -1.50 23.54
N ARG A 26 0.96 -2.29 24.28
CA ARG A 26 2.12 -1.81 25.04
C ARG A 26 3.34 -1.54 24.17
N MET A 27 3.47 -2.23 23.03
CA MET A 27 4.63 -2.11 22.15
C MET A 27 4.22 -1.89 20.69
N PRO A 28 3.51 -0.78 20.38
CA PRO A 28 2.97 -0.50 19.05
C PRO A 28 4.04 -0.48 17.95
N ASP A 29 5.27 -0.08 18.27
CA ASP A 29 6.37 0.03 17.31
C ASP A 29 6.66 -1.29 16.57
N PHE A 30 6.44 -2.44 17.22
CA PHE A 30 6.62 -3.77 16.60
C PHE A 30 5.47 -4.22 15.71
N TYR A 31 4.33 -3.53 15.71
CA TYR A 31 3.12 -3.96 14.98
C TYR A 31 2.66 -2.95 13.94
N ILE A 32 2.76 -1.66 14.24
CA ILE A 32 2.30 -0.57 13.35
C ILE A 32 3.37 0.50 13.13
N GLY A 33 4.52 0.38 13.79
CA GLY A 33 5.52 1.45 13.85
C GLY A 33 5.12 2.58 14.79
N SER A 34 5.72 3.75 14.59
CA SER A 34 5.63 4.82 15.59
C SER A 34 4.23 5.40 15.75
N VAL A 35 3.82 5.55 17.01
CA VAL A 35 2.63 6.31 17.43
C VAL A 35 2.95 7.79 17.70
N LYS A 36 4.19 8.21 17.45
CA LYS A 36 4.61 9.62 17.53
C LYS A 36 4.58 10.25 16.15
N LYS A 37 4.28 11.54 16.11
CA LYS A 37 4.34 12.31 14.86
C LYS A 37 5.78 12.40 14.36
N ARG A 38 5.97 12.21 13.07
CA ARG A 38 7.20 12.57 12.37
C ARG A 38 6.91 13.52 11.21
N THR A 39 7.94 14.18 10.72
CA THR A 39 7.85 15.06 9.55
C THR A 39 8.72 14.51 8.43
N GLN A 40 8.13 14.30 7.27
CA GLN A 40 8.83 13.81 6.08
C GLN A 40 8.36 14.58 4.84
N LYS A 41 9.25 14.73 3.85
CA LYS A 41 8.88 15.32 2.57
C LYS A 41 8.25 14.25 1.68
N LEU A 42 6.94 14.34 1.45
CA LEU A 42 6.15 13.33 0.74
C LEU A 42 5.35 13.98 -0.39
N TRP A 43 4.94 13.16 -1.36
CA TRP A 43 4.03 13.55 -2.42
C TRP A 43 2.59 13.47 -1.93
N LEU A 44 1.82 14.53 -2.17
CA LEU A 44 0.40 14.61 -1.87
C LEU A 44 -0.39 15.03 -3.11
N LEU A 45 -1.64 14.57 -3.20
CA LEU A 45 -2.58 15.00 -4.24
C LEU A 45 -3.48 16.11 -3.68
N GLU A 46 -3.16 17.36 -4.02
CA GLU A 46 -3.87 18.56 -3.56
C GLU A 46 -4.64 19.18 -4.73
N GLY A 47 -5.97 19.18 -4.65
CA GLY A 47 -6.82 19.42 -5.83
C GLY A 47 -6.52 18.37 -6.90
N ASP A 48 -6.15 18.85 -8.09
CA ASP A 48 -5.75 18.03 -9.23
C ASP A 48 -4.23 18.06 -9.44
N ARG A 49 -3.40 18.32 -8.42
CA ARG A 49 -1.93 18.41 -8.57
C ARG A 49 -1.16 17.63 -7.52
N PHE A 50 0.01 17.13 -7.94
CA PHE A 50 0.98 16.54 -7.03
C PHE A 50 1.93 17.60 -6.48
N THR A 51 1.98 17.69 -5.15
CA THR A 51 2.86 18.60 -4.41
C THR A 51 3.82 17.81 -3.54
N HIS A 52 5.12 18.11 -3.65
CA HIS A 52 6.17 17.52 -2.81
C HIS A 52 6.51 18.46 -1.66
N ARG A 53 5.85 18.25 -0.51
CA ARG A 53 6.00 19.13 0.67
C ARG A 53 6.27 18.35 1.94
N LYS A 54 6.67 19.06 2.99
CA LYS A 54 6.77 18.49 4.34
C LYS A 54 5.37 18.17 4.84
N VAL A 55 5.20 16.97 5.36
CA VAL A 55 3.95 16.43 5.91
C VAL A 55 4.25 15.94 7.31
N ARG A 56 3.40 16.28 8.28
CA ARG A 56 3.51 15.84 9.67
C ARG A 56 2.38 14.86 9.97
N TYR A 57 2.73 13.61 10.27
CA TYR A 57 1.76 12.52 10.44
C TYR A 57 2.26 11.48 11.44
N VAL A 58 1.36 10.60 11.89
CA VAL A 58 1.67 9.44 12.74
C VAL A 58 1.75 8.19 11.86
N PRO A 59 2.93 7.54 11.74
CA PRO A 59 3.10 6.36 10.89
C PRO A 59 2.15 5.21 11.24
N GLY A 60 1.96 4.94 12.53
CA GLY A 60 1.06 3.86 12.99
C GLY A 60 -0.39 4.05 12.57
N LEU A 61 -0.89 5.29 12.53
CA LEU A 61 -2.25 5.58 12.08
C LEU A 61 -2.40 5.35 10.57
N LEU A 62 -1.41 5.80 9.79
CA LEU A 62 -1.41 5.55 8.34
C LEU A 62 -1.31 4.05 8.04
N LYS A 63 -0.53 3.32 8.85
CA LYS A 63 -0.33 1.89 8.70
C LYS A 63 -1.61 1.08 8.90
N ILE A 64 -2.37 1.32 9.98
CA ILE A 64 -3.64 0.61 10.19
C ILE A 64 -4.66 0.90 9.09
N PHE A 65 -4.63 2.10 8.52
CA PHE A 65 -5.43 2.42 7.34
C PHE A 65 -4.97 1.65 6.10
N ASP A 66 -3.66 1.62 5.84
CA ASP A 66 -3.08 0.97 4.67
C ASP A 66 -3.31 -0.55 4.68
N ASP A 67 -3.24 -1.20 5.85
CA ASP A 67 -3.52 -2.63 5.96
C ASP A 67 -4.97 -2.98 5.59
N ILE A 68 -5.93 -2.12 5.94
CA ILE A 68 -7.34 -2.32 5.57
C ILE A 68 -7.55 -2.03 4.08
N LEU A 69 -6.90 -0.99 3.56
CA LEU A 69 -6.94 -0.65 2.14
C LEU A 69 -6.37 -1.78 1.26
N VAL A 70 -5.20 -2.31 1.63
CA VAL A 70 -4.55 -3.43 0.93
C VAL A 70 -5.38 -4.70 1.04
N TYR A 71 -5.93 -5.02 2.21
CA TYR A 71 -6.82 -6.17 2.38
C TYR A 71 -8.03 -6.14 1.43
N ALA A 72 -8.66 -4.96 1.29
CA ALA A 72 -9.78 -4.75 0.38
C ALA A 72 -9.34 -4.85 -1.09
N ALA A 73 -8.20 -4.27 -1.45
CA ALA A 73 -7.64 -4.33 -2.80
C ALA A 73 -7.18 -5.74 -3.21
N ASP A 74 -6.68 -6.55 -2.27
CA ASP A 74 -6.33 -7.95 -2.48
C ASP A 74 -7.54 -8.80 -2.88
N ASN A 75 -8.76 -8.32 -2.64
CA ASN A 75 -9.94 -9.02 -3.10
C ASN A 75 -9.99 -9.13 -4.62
N LYS A 76 -9.40 -8.18 -5.37
CA LYS A 76 -9.33 -8.26 -6.83
C LYS A 76 -8.52 -9.47 -7.33
N GLN A 77 -7.54 -9.92 -6.55
CA GLN A 77 -6.77 -11.13 -6.88
C GLN A 77 -7.56 -12.41 -6.56
N ARG A 78 -8.41 -12.37 -5.52
CA ARG A 78 -9.27 -13.50 -5.13
C ARG A 78 -10.49 -13.63 -6.03
N ASP A 79 -11.04 -12.50 -6.45
CA ASP A 79 -12.20 -12.38 -7.31
C ASP A 79 -11.99 -11.28 -8.37
N LEU A 80 -11.78 -11.73 -9.60
CA LEU A 80 -11.59 -10.86 -10.76
C LEU A 80 -12.85 -10.02 -11.07
N SER A 81 -14.02 -10.38 -10.55
CA SER A 81 -15.26 -9.63 -10.73
C SER A 81 -15.37 -8.38 -9.86
N MET A 82 -14.47 -8.20 -8.88
CA MET A 82 -14.39 -6.95 -8.12
C MET A 82 -14.18 -5.76 -9.07
N ASP A 83 -15.08 -4.80 -9.01
CA ASP A 83 -15.15 -3.65 -9.92
C ASP A 83 -15.17 -2.29 -9.19
N THR A 84 -15.25 -2.29 -7.85
CA THR A 84 -15.42 -1.09 -7.05
C THR A 84 -14.59 -1.18 -5.77
N LEU A 85 -13.80 -0.14 -5.50
CA LEU A 85 -13.17 0.12 -4.21
C LEU A 85 -13.58 1.53 -3.74
N ARG A 86 -14.18 1.64 -2.56
CA ARG A 86 -14.63 2.93 -2.02
C ARG A 86 -14.06 3.16 -0.63
N VAL A 87 -13.50 4.35 -0.43
CA VAL A 87 -13.02 4.81 0.87
C VAL A 87 -13.80 6.06 1.28
N ASP A 88 -14.26 6.08 2.51
CA ASP A 88 -14.94 7.22 3.13
C ASP A 88 -14.22 7.57 4.43
N VAL A 89 -13.78 8.83 4.56
CA VAL A 89 -13.11 9.39 5.73
C VAL A 89 -13.97 10.53 6.24
N ASP A 90 -14.75 10.24 7.28
CA ASP A 90 -15.57 11.19 8.03
C ASP A 90 -14.71 11.78 9.15
N VAL A 91 -14.09 12.94 8.87
CA VAL A 91 -13.22 13.65 9.81
C VAL A 91 -13.96 14.06 11.08
N ALA A 92 -15.22 14.50 10.96
CA ALA A 92 -16.02 14.95 12.09
C ALA A 92 -16.30 13.81 13.09
N LYS A 93 -16.50 12.59 12.57
CA LYS A 93 -16.72 11.39 13.41
C LYS A 93 -15.47 10.56 13.65
N CYS A 94 -14.32 10.99 13.14
CA CYS A 94 -13.06 10.24 13.14
C CYS A 94 -13.25 8.79 12.68
N ARG A 95 -14.05 8.60 11.61
CA ARG A 95 -14.48 7.29 11.13
C ARG A 95 -14.00 7.08 9.71
N ILE A 96 -13.43 5.91 9.46
CA ILE A 96 -12.93 5.50 8.16
C ILE A 96 -13.66 4.24 7.73
N SER A 97 -14.19 4.21 6.51
CA SER A 97 -14.84 3.05 5.91
C SER A 97 -14.14 2.67 4.60
N VAL A 98 -13.80 1.40 4.44
CA VAL A 98 -13.23 0.82 3.22
C VAL A 98 -14.16 -0.28 2.73
N TYR A 99 -14.63 -0.14 1.50
CA TYR A 99 -15.57 -1.04 0.85
C TYR A 99 -14.94 -1.60 -0.42
N ASN A 100 -15.10 -2.90 -0.66
CA ASN A 100 -14.85 -3.54 -1.95
C ASN A 100 -16.08 -4.33 -2.40
N SER A 101 -16.36 -4.30 -3.72
CA SER A 101 -17.29 -5.24 -4.35
C SER A 101 -16.61 -6.59 -4.60
N GLY A 102 -17.34 -7.49 -5.26
CA GLY A 102 -16.90 -8.85 -5.56
C GLY A 102 -17.18 -9.82 -4.42
N GLY A 103 -17.06 -11.11 -4.74
CA GLY A 103 -17.09 -12.22 -3.80
C GLY A 103 -16.12 -12.00 -2.65
N GLY A 104 -16.66 -11.97 -1.44
CA GLY A 104 -15.88 -11.90 -0.22
C GLY A 104 -15.64 -13.30 0.36
N ILE A 105 -15.26 -13.32 1.64
CA ILE A 105 -15.16 -14.55 2.41
C ILE A 105 -16.58 -15.12 2.63
N PRO A 106 -16.78 -16.43 2.44
CA PRO A 106 -18.04 -17.09 2.76
C PRO A 106 -18.54 -16.83 4.18
N ILE A 107 -19.85 -16.55 4.35
CA ILE A 107 -20.46 -16.48 5.68
C ILE A 107 -20.66 -17.92 6.19
N GLU A 108 -19.61 -18.46 6.79
CA GLU A 108 -19.56 -19.84 7.28
C GLU A 108 -19.02 -19.91 8.71
N PHE A 109 -19.53 -20.91 9.44
CA PHE A 109 -19.08 -21.22 10.78
C PHE A 109 -17.93 -22.24 10.71
N HIS A 110 -16.78 -21.88 11.27
CA HIS A 110 -15.60 -22.73 11.30
C HIS A 110 -15.69 -23.68 12.50
N ARG A 111 -16.01 -24.96 12.25
CA ARG A 111 -16.35 -25.93 13.31
C ARG A 111 -15.23 -26.16 14.33
N GLU A 112 -13.97 -26.21 13.88
CA GLU A 112 -12.83 -26.49 14.76
C GLU A 112 -12.53 -25.34 15.72
N GLU A 113 -12.78 -24.12 15.27
CA GLU A 113 -12.45 -22.87 15.98
C GLU A 113 -13.68 -22.29 16.70
N SER A 114 -14.85 -22.89 16.45
CA SER A 114 -16.13 -22.53 17.06
C SER A 114 -16.50 -21.05 16.88
N VAL A 115 -16.08 -20.45 15.78
CA VAL A 115 -16.35 -19.04 15.41
C VAL A 115 -16.67 -18.92 13.92
N TYR A 116 -17.28 -17.82 13.49
CA TYR A 116 -17.42 -17.52 12.06
C TYR A 116 -16.07 -17.13 11.46
N VAL A 117 -15.86 -17.47 10.18
CA VAL A 117 -14.59 -17.15 9.48
C VAL A 117 -14.25 -15.66 9.52
N HIS A 118 -15.26 -14.80 9.47
CA HIS A 118 -15.10 -13.35 9.60
C HIS A 118 -14.54 -12.95 10.97
N GLU A 119 -15.08 -13.50 12.06
CA GLU A 119 -14.59 -13.26 13.41
C GLU A 119 -13.14 -13.73 13.56
N MET A 120 -12.82 -14.91 12.99
CA MET A 120 -11.48 -15.46 12.99
C MET A 120 -10.46 -14.56 12.27
N ILE A 121 -10.86 -13.91 11.17
CA ILE A 121 -9.98 -13.04 10.38
C ILE A 121 -9.80 -11.66 11.01
N PHE A 122 -10.86 -11.09 11.61
CA PHE A 122 -10.86 -9.70 12.06
C PHE A 122 -10.75 -9.51 13.57
N GLY A 123 -11.04 -10.53 14.38
CA GLY A 123 -11.24 -10.37 15.83
C GLY A 123 -10.61 -11.42 16.73
N ASP A 124 -10.35 -12.62 16.23
CA ASP A 124 -9.81 -13.70 17.05
C ASP A 124 -8.28 -13.68 17.11
N LEU A 125 -7.70 -13.48 18.30
CA LEU A 125 -6.25 -13.52 18.51
C LEU A 125 -5.68 -14.90 18.76
N ASN A 126 -6.53 -15.88 19.07
CA ASN A 126 -6.10 -17.25 19.34
C ASN A 126 -5.78 -17.99 18.05
N ASN A 127 -6.36 -17.54 16.95
CA ASN A 127 -6.18 -18.16 15.64
C ASN A 127 -5.28 -17.34 14.73
N CYS A 128 -4.02 -17.76 14.65
CA CYS A 128 -3.10 -17.32 13.60
C CYS A 128 -2.90 -18.48 12.62
N TYR A 129 -3.53 -18.40 11.45
CA TYR A 129 -3.42 -19.37 10.35
C TYR A 129 -1.97 -19.71 9.96
N CYS A 130 -1.05 -18.79 10.23
CA CYS A 130 0.39 -18.96 10.09
C CYS A 130 1.03 -18.79 11.47
N LYS A 131 1.94 -19.71 11.82
CA LYS A 131 2.57 -19.89 13.15
C LYS A 131 3.31 -18.68 13.77
N ALA A 132 3.20 -17.45 13.28
CA ALA A 132 4.01 -16.35 13.81
C ALA A 132 3.48 -14.91 13.75
N GLU A 133 2.37 -14.56 13.07
CA GLU A 133 2.05 -13.13 12.91
C GLU A 133 0.55 -12.79 12.98
N ILE A 134 0.24 -11.82 13.85
CA ILE A 134 -1.05 -11.16 13.90
C ILE A 134 -1.25 -10.36 12.60
N THR A 135 -2.39 -10.52 11.93
CA THR A 135 -2.64 -9.84 10.66
C THR A 135 -2.84 -8.33 10.85
N GLY A 136 -2.47 -7.53 9.86
CA GLY A 136 -2.64 -6.07 9.90
C GLY A 136 -4.08 -5.61 10.16
N VAL A 137 -5.08 -6.36 9.66
CA VAL A 137 -6.50 -6.07 9.90
C VAL A 137 -6.91 -6.27 11.37
N LYS A 138 -6.34 -7.27 12.07
CA LYS A 138 -6.54 -7.47 13.52
C LYS A 138 -5.85 -6.38 14.32
N VAL A 139 -4.66 -5.98 13.89
CA VAL A 139 -3.94 -4.87 14.52
C VAL A 139 -4.72 -3.56 14.37
N ALA A 140 -5.30 -3.29 13.20
CA ALA A 140 -6.18 -2.14 12.99
C ALA A 140 -7.40 -2.17 13.93
N ASN A 141 -8.00 -3.33 14.18
CA ASN A 141 -9.07 -3.51 15.16
C ASN A 141 -8.59 -3.21 16.59
N ILE A 142 -7.44 -3.74 17.00
CA ILE A 142 -6.82 -3.44 18.31
C ILE A 142 -6.59 -1.93 18.49
N PHE A 143 -6.16 -1.21 17.46
CA PHE A 143 -5.95 0.25 17.53
C PHE A 143 -7.20 1.08 17.22
N SER A 144 -8.40 0.49 17.35
CA SER A 144 -9.68 1.17 17.13
C SER A 144 -10.58 1.13 18.38
N THR A 145 -11.34 2.21 18.63
CA THR A 145 -12.38 2.22 19.67
C THR A 145 -13.65 1.50 19.21
N GLU A 146 -13.89 1.47 17.91
CA GLU A 146 -15.00 0.77 17.25
C GLU A 146 -14.49 0.24 15.91
N PHE A 147 -14.77 -1.04 15.61
CA PHE A 147 -14.39 -1.70 14.37
C PHE A 147 -15.54 -2.59 13.92
N ILE A 148 -16.06 -2.33 12.73
CA ILE A 148 -17.27 -2.95 12.19
C ILE A 148 -16.90 -3.68 10.91
N VAL A 149 -17.23 -4.96 10.86
CA VAL A 149 -17.13 -5.78 9.64
C VAL A 149 -18.54 -6.02 9.14
N GLU A 150 -18.82 -5.63 7.91
CA GLU A 150 -20.06 -5.96 7.21
C GLU A 150 -19.74 -6.65 5.89
N THR A 151 -20.50 -7.68 5.53
CA THR A 151 -20.28 -8.43 4.29
C THR A 151 -21.59 -9.03 3.80
N ALA A 152 -21.74 -9.10 2.48
CA ALA A 152 -22.82 -9.80 1.82
C ALA A 152 -22.29 -11.00 1.04
N ASP A 153 -22.86 -12.17 1.29
CA ASP A 153 -22.60 -13.41 0.58
C ASP A 153 -23.80 -13.72 -0.30
N GLY A 154 -23.71 -13.29 -1.56
CA GLY A 154 -24.75 -13.44 -2.56
C GLY A 154 -25.12 -14.90 -2.86
N PRO A 155 -24.15 -15.85 -2.97
CA PRO A 155 -24.42 -17.28 -3.08
C PRO A 155 -25.22 -17.86 -1.91
N ARG A 156 -24.90 -17.49 -0.66
CA ARG A 156 -25.63 -17.96 0.54
C ARG A 156 -26.86 -17.10 0.88
N GLN A 157 -27.04 -15.98 0.19
CA GLN A 157 -28.11 -15.01 0.43
C GLN A 157 -28.11 -14.51 1.88
N LYS A 158 -26.93 -14.27 2.45
CA LYS A 158 -26.76 -13.80 3.83
C LYS A 158 -26.02 -12.48 3.86
N LYS A 159 -26.36 -11.66 4.85
CA LYS A 159 -25.56 -10.51 5.29
C LYS A 159 -25.04 -10.79 6.68
N TYR A 160 -23.78 -10.49 6.91
CA TYR A 160 -23.12 -10.60 8.19
C TYR A 160 -22.68 -9.21 8.66
N LYS A 161 -22.84 -8.96 9.95
CA LYS A 161 -22.31 -7.78 10.64
C LYS A 161 -21.73 -8.18 11.98
N GLN A 162 -20.54 -7.70 12.30
CA GLN A 162 -19.96 -7.83 13.63
C GLN A 162 -19.31 -6.52 14.06
N VAL A 163 -19.46 -6.17 15.33
CA VAL A 163 -18.91 -4.96 15.92
C VAL A 163 -17.95 -5.34 17.04
N PHE A 164 -16.72 -4.85 16.94
CA PHE A 164 -15.72 -4.88 17.99
C PHE A 164 -15.59 -3.48 18.58
N SER A 165 -15.30 -3.42 19.88
CA SER A 165 -15.09 -2.14 20.58
C SER A 165 -14.01 -2.27 21.63
N GLU A 166 -13.60 -1.13 22.18
CA GLU A 166 -12.61 -1.04 23.26
C GLU A 166 -11.29 -1.73 22.88
N ASN A 167 -10.69 -1.33 21.75
CA ASN A 167 -9.43 -1.91 21.26
C ASN A 167 -9.53 -3.43 21.06
N MET A 168 -10.65 -3.91 20.52
CA MET A 168 -10.98 -5.33 20.38
C MET A 168 -11.10 -6.08 21.73
N GLY A 169 -11.44 -5.37 22.80
CA GLY A 169 -11.72 -5.95 24.11
C GLY A 169 -13.12 -6.55 24.20
N ASN A 170 -14.07 -5.97 23.46
CA ASN A 170 -15.46 -6.42 23.41
C ASN A 170 -15.85 -6.81 21.98
N ASN A 171 -16.66 -7.87 21.87
CA ASN A 171 -17.18 -8.41 20.63
C ASN A 171 -18.72 -8.55 20.74
N SER A 172 -19.47 -7.96 19.81
CA SER A 172 -20.94 -8.04 19.78
C SER A 172 -21.50 -9.43 19.45
N GLY A 173 -20.64 -10.34 19.01
CA GLY A 173 -21.04 -11.54 18.28
C GLY A 173 -21.52 -11.22 16.85
N PRO A 174 -21.64 -12.25 16.00
CA PRO A 174 -22.08 -12.10 14.62
C PRO A 174 -23.59 -11.90 14.52
N GLN A 175 -24.01 -10.87 13.79
CA GLN A 175 -25.39 -10.64 13.39
C GLN A 175 -25.56 -11.10 11.94
N ILE A 176 -26.39 -12.13 11.73
CA ILE A 176 -26.62 -12.71 10.40
C ILE A 176 -28.09 -12.59 10.04
N SER A 177 -28.35 -12.03 8.87
CA SER A 177 -29.70 -11.88 8.31
C SER A 177 -29.75 -12.37 6.87
N ASP A 178 -30.96 -12.60 6.36
CA ASP A 178 -31.16 -12.83 4.93
C ASP A 178 -30.76 -11.59 4.11
N TYR A 179 -30.33 -11.81 2.88
CA TYR A 179 -29.88 -10.77 1.96
C TYR A 179 -30.11 -11.12 0.49
N ARG A 180 -29.74 -10.20 -0.40
CA ARG A 180 -30.00 -10.29 -1.84
C ARG A 180 -29.13 -11.33 -2.51
N LYS A 181 -29.74 -12.18 -3.35
CA LYS A 181 -29.04 -13.12 -4.23
C LYS A 181 -28.08 -12.38 -5.16
N GLY A 182 -26.87 -12.92 -5.32
CA GLY A 182 -25.89 -12.41 -6.27
C GLY A 182 -25.21 -11.08 -5.90
N VAL A 183 -25.55 -10.48 -4.75
CA VAL A 183 -24.89 -9.26 -4.28
C VAL A 183 -23.76 -9.63 -3.33
N ASN A 184 -22.53 -9.29 -3.71
CA ASN A 184 -21.33 -9.55 -2.91
C ASN A 184 -20.56 -8.26 -2.66
N TRP A 185 -20.15 -8.07 -1.40
CA TRP A 185 -19.27 -6.99 -0.99
C TRP A 185 -18.76 -7.22 0.42
N THR A 186 -17.66 -6.56 0.76
CA THR A 186 -17.17 -6.44 2.12
C THR A 186 -16.90 -4.98 2.44
N MET A 187 -17.24 -4.56 3.66
CA MET A 187 -16.99 -3.23 4.17
C MET A 187 -16.42 -3.33 5.58
N VAL A 188 -15.28 -2.69 5.78
CA VAL A 188 -14.69 -2.51 7.10
C VAL A 188 -14.80 -1.04 7.46
N THR A 189 -15.40 -0.75 8.61
CA THR A 189 -15.51 0.61 9.15
C THR A 189 -14.86 0.66 10.52
N PHE A 190 -13.97 1.62 10.75
CA PHE A 190 -13.27 1.74 12.01
C PHE A 190 -13.13 3.18 12.47
N LYS A 191 -13.11 3.36 13.79
CA LYS A 191 -12.77 4.61 14.46
C LYS A 191 -11.44 4.38 15.18
N PRO A 192 -10.32 4.91 14.64
CA PRO A 192 -9.02 4.78 15.29
C PRO A 192 -9.07 5.34 16.71
N ASP A 193 -8.41 4.67 17.64
CA ASP A 193 -8.19 5.19 18.99
C ASP A 193 -7.12 6.28 18.94
N LEU A 194 -7.53 7.50 18.57
CA LEU A 194 -6.65 8.64 18.38
C LEU A 194 -5.84 8.98 19.63
N ALA A 195 -6.34 8.66 20.83
CA ALA A 195 -5.58 8.86 22.06
C ALA A 195 -4.29 8.02 22.07
N LYS A 196 -4.31 6.79 21.54
CA LYS A 196 -3.10 5.96 21.39
C LYS A 196 -2.10 6.52 20.38
N PHE A 197 -2.55 7.39 19.48
CA PHE A 197 -1.73 8.08 18.49
C PHE A 197 -1.34 9.50 18.92
N ASN A 198 -1.69 9.92 20.15
CA ASN A 198 -1.50 11.30 20.64
C ASN A 198 -2.19 12.33 19.72
N MET A 199 -3.41 12.01 19.29
CA MET A 199 -4.24 12.80 18.39
C MET A 199 -5.65 12.97 18.98
N THR A 200 -6.35 14.01 18.53
CA THR A 200 -7.74 14.32 18.94
C THR A 200 -8.71 14.32 17.77
N ASN A 201 -8.21 14.52 16.55
CA ASN A 201 -8.95 14.46 15.29
C ASN A 201 -8.08 13.88 14.17
N LEU A 202 -8.71 13.53 13.04
CA LEU A 202 -7.99 13.22 11.80
C LEU A 202 -7.52 14.54 11.15
N GLU A 203 -6.25 14.87 11.35
CA GLU A 203 -5.62 16.10 10.84
C GLU A 203 -5.50 16.12 9.30
N ASP A 204 -5.49 17.30 8.70
CA ASP A 204 -5.50 17.48 7.24
C ASP A 204 -4.37 16.72 6.53
N ASP A 205 -3.17 16.71 7.11
CA ASP A 205 -2.00 16.01 6.56
C ASP A 205 -2.22 14.49 6.50
N VAL A 206 -2.86 13.88 7.50
CA VAL A 206 -3.14 12.43 7.47
C VAL A 206 -4.26 12.11 6.49
N VAL A 207 -5.29 12.96 6.40
CA VAL A 207 -6.38 12.79 5.42
C VAL A 207 -5.85 12.93 3.99
N ALA A 208 -4.93 13.87 3.74
CA ALA A 208 -4.27 14.03 2.46
C ALA A 208 -3.42 12.81 2.08
N LEU A 209 -2.70 12.21 3.04
CA LEU A 209 -1.96 10.97 2.83
C LEU A 209 -2.89 9.78 2.53
N MET A 210 -4.02 9.66 3.24
CA MET A 210 -5.04 8.64 2.95
C MET A 210 -5.60 8.81 1.54
N LYS A 211 -5.97 10.04 1.15
CA LYS A 211 -6.44 10.34 -0.22
C LYS A 211 -5.40 9.94 -1.26
N LYS A 212 -4.13 10.30 -1.04
CA LYS A 212 -3.01 9.93 -1.92
C LYS A 212 -2.85 8.41 -2.02
N ARG A 213 -2.94 7.67 -0.92
CA ARG A 213 -2.89 6.19 -0.95
C ARG A 213 -4.06 5.56 -1.70
N VAL A 214 -5.25 6.14 -1.61
CA VAL A 214 -6.41 5.70 -2.40
C VAL A 214 -6.21 5.98 -3.89
N PHE A 215 -5.61 7.13 -4.23
CA PHE A 215 -5.18 7.42 -5.60
C PHE A 215 -4.14 6.39 -6.09
N ASP A 216 -3.11 6.07 -5.29
CA ASP A 216 -2.15 5.03 -5.64
C ASP A 216 -2.83 3.69 -5.90
N MET A 217 -3.87 3.36 -5.11
CA MET A 217 -4.57 2.09 -5.28
C MET A 217 -5.37 2.03 -6.58
N ALA A 218 -5.88 3.16 -7.07
CA ALA A 218 -6.49 3.25 -8.39
C ALA A 218 -5.48 2.90 -9.50
N ALA A 219 -4.24 3.38 -9.37
CA ALA A 219 -3.15 3.05 -10.28
C ALA A 219 -2.80 1.56 -10.28
N ILE A 220 -2.77 0.94 -9.11
CA ILE A 220 -2.37 -0.46 -8.92
C ILE A 220 -3.47 -1.43 -9.38
N LEU A 221 -4.74 -1.08 -9.20
CA LEU A 221 -5.88 -1.93 -9.58
C LEU A 221 -6.28 -1.79 -11.06
N GLY A 222 -5.86 -0.71 -11.72
CA GLY A 222 -6.12 -0.45 -13.13
C GLY A 222 -7.60 -0.17 -13.44
N GLU A 223 -7.93 -0.15 -14.73
CA GLU A 223 -9.23 0.35 -15.23
C GLU A 223 -10.42 -0.49 -14.80
N THR A 224 -10.19 -1.77 -14.51
CA THR A 224 -11.25 -2.72 -14.17
C THR A 224 -11.88 -2.46 -12.80
N VAL A 225 -11.33 -1.54 -12.00
CA VAL A 225 -11.85 -1.18 -10.68
C VAL A 225 -12.06 0.33 -10.59
N GLN A 226 -13.30 0.76 -10.41
CA GLN A 226 -13.62 2.13 -10.06
C GLN A 226 -13.24 2.40 -8.61
N VAL A 227 -12.25 3.28 -8.41
CA VAL A 227 -11.86 3.74 -7.08
C VAL A 227 -12.55 5.06 -6.73
N VAL A 228 -13.05 5.19 -5.50
CA VAL A 228 -13.79 6.36 -5.01
C VAL A 228 -13.28 6.75 -3.62
N PHE A 229 -13.05 8.05 -3.39
CA PHE A 229 -12.71 8.61 -2.08
C PHE A 229 -13.69 9.73 -1.71
N ASN A 230 -14.37 9.62 -0.56
CA ASN A 230 -15.36 10.61 -0.08
C ASN A 230 -16.39 11.00 -1.15
N GLY A 231 -16.87 10.00 -1.91
CA GLY A 231 -17.84 10.18 -2.99
C GLY A 231 -17.25 10.70 -4.32
N GLN A 232 -15.99 11.12 -4.35
CA GLN A 232 -15.31 11.56 -5.56
C GLN A 232 -14.58 10.39 -6.23
N LYS A 233 -14.84 10.18 -7.52
CA LYS A 233 -14.14 9.17 -8.31
C LYS A 233 -12.67 9.56 -8.47
N MET A 234 -11.77 8.63 -8.20
CA MET A 234 -10.38 8.78 -8.62
C MET A 234 -10.32 8.67 -10.15
N PRO A 235 -9.38 9.38 -10.80
CA PRO A 235 -9.15 9.22 -12.23
C PRO A 235 -8.97 7.73 -12.56
N GLN A 236 -9.66 7.27 -13.61
CA GLN A 236 -9.43 5.91 -14.12
C GLN A 236 -8.13 5.89 -14.92
N HIS A 237 -7.40 4.79 -14.80
CA HIS A 237 -6.16 4.54 -15.52
C HIS A 237 -6.32 3.22 -16.24
N THR A 238 -5.93 3.13 -17.51
CA THR A 238 -5.90 1.84 -18.20
C THR A 238 -4.91 0.89 -17.50
N ASP A 239 -3.76 1.43 -17.06
CA ASP A 239 -2.74 0.68 -16.31
C ASP A 239 -1.87 1.56 -15.38
N PHE A 240 -0.92 0.94 -14.70
CA PHE A 240 0.07 1.61 -13.84
C PHE A 240 0.92 2.64 -14.61
N THR A 241 1.12 2.44 -15.91
CA THR A 241 1.98 3.29 -16.75
C THR A 241 1.38 4.66 -17.00
N GLU A 242 0.07 4.74 -17.21
CA GLU A 242 -0.66 6.02 -17.26
C GLU A 242 -0.70 6.75 -15.91
N SER A 243 -0.61 6.00 -14.81
CA SER A 243 -0.60 6.59 -13.47
C SER A 243 0.74 7.24 -13.12
N ALA A 244 1.85 6.62 -13.53
CA ALA A 244 3.17 7.24 -13.44
C ALA A 244 3.23 8.54 -14.26
N PHE A 245 2.57 8.58 -15.41
CA PHE A 245 2.39 9.80 -16.19
C PHE A 245 1.69 10.90 -15.38
N LEU A 246 0.69 10.60 -14.54
CA LEU A 246 0.04 11.65 -13.74
C LEU A 246 0.91 12.23 -12.65
N TYR A 247 1.80 11.45 -12.03
CA TYR A 247 2.80 12.03 -11.12
C TYR A 247 3.69 13.04 -11.83
N VAL A 248 4.12 12.73 -13.06
CA VAL A 248 4.95 13.61 -13.89
C VAL A 248 4.16 14.80 -14.41
N TRP A 249 2.92 14.59 -14.87
CA TRP A 249 2.07 15.57 -15.53
C TRP A 249 1.40 16.54 -14.55
N LEU A 250 1.03 16.07 -13.37
CA LEU A 250 0.40 16.86 -12.31
C LEU A 250 1.41 17.49 -11.35
N SER A 251 2.71 17.27 -11.56
CA SER A 251 3.78 18.02 -10.92
C SER A 251 3.75 19.51 -11.34
N PRO A 252 4.42 20.42 -10.61
CA PRO A 252 4.35 21.86 -10.88
C PRO A 252 4.59 22.21 -12.35
N LYS A 253 3.76 23.12 -12.89
CA LYS A 253 3.66 23.47 -14.33
C LYS A 253 5.03 23.69 -15.00
N GLY A 254 5.18 23.14 -16.21
CA GLY A 254 6.26 23.51 -17.15
C GLY A 254 7.28 22.42 -17.45
N LEU A 255 7.19 21.25 -16.80
CA LEU A 255 8.08 20.12 -17.03
C LEU A 255 7.40 19.11 -17.97
N HIS A 256 7.53 19.29 -19.28
CA HIS A 256 7.32 18.21 -20.25
C HIS A 256 8.53 17.28 -20.19
N LEU A 257 8.71 16.60 -19.06
CA LEU A 257 9.77 15.62 -18.93
C LEU A 257 9.42 14.41 -19.77
N PRO A 258 10.38 13.82 -20.51
CA PRO A 258 10.15 12.54 -21.13
C PRO A 258 9.90 11.51 -20.02
N TRP A 259 9.04 10.54 -20.32
CA TRP A 259 8.87 9.35 -19.51
C TRP A 259 8.81 8.15 -20.42
N ILE A 260 9.21 7.00 -19.90
CA ILE A 260 9.04 5.71 -20.57
C ILE A 260 8.57 4.72 -19.51
N CYS A 261 7.59 3.92 -19.90
CA CYS A 261 7.06 2.86 -19.08
C CYS A 261 7.16 1.53 -19.80
N GLU A 262 7.36 0.47 -19.03
CA GLU A 262 7.38 -0.89 -19.51
C GLU A 262 6.73 -1.79 -18.46
N LYS A 263 5.72 -2.55 -18.88
CA LYS A 263 5.30 -3.75 -18.17
C LYS A 263 6.26 -4.88 -18.57
N VAL A 264 7.30 -5.06 -17.76
CA VAL A 264 8.42 -5.95 -18.06
C VAL A 264 7.99 -7.42 -18.01
N ASN A 265 7.08 -7.75 -17.09
CA ASN A 265 6.44 -9.06 -16.96
C ASN A 265 5.20 -8.93 -16.04
N ASP A 266 4.57 -10.05 -15.69
CA ASP A 266 3.39 -10.10 -14.83
C ASP A 266 3.62 -9.57 -13.41
N ARG A 267 4.88 -9.44 -12.99
CA ARG A 267 5.26 -8.99 -11.64
C ARG A 267 5.88 -7.61 -11.61
N TRP A 268 6.42 -7.08 -12.71
CA TRP A 268 7.16 -5.83 -12.73
C TRP A 268 6.59 -4.86 -13.74
N GLU A 269 6.17 -3.70 -13.25
CA GLU A 269 5.85 -2.53 -14.05
C GLU A 269 6.75 -1.38 -13.61
N VAL A 270 7.51 -0.83 -14.55
CA VAL A 270 8.50 0.21 -14.27
C VAL A 270 8.30 1.37 -15.22
N CYS A 271 8.24 2.57 -14.66
CA CYS A 271 8.37 3.80 -15.41
C CYS A 271 9.58 4.61 -14.93
N VAL A 272 10.20 5.30 -15.87
CA VAL A 272 11.33 6.18 -15.63
C VAL A 272 11.00 7.52 -16.25
N SER A 273 11.15 8.58 -15.48
CA SER A 273 11.20 9.95 -15.97
C SER A 273 12.48 10.63 -15.47
N LEU A 274 12.69 11.86 -15.89
CA LEU A 274 13.77 12.68 -15.37
C LEU A 274 13.35 13.35 -14.06
N SER A 275 14.33 13.85 -13.31
CA SER A 275 14.09 14.68 -12.14
C SER A 275 14.89 15.98 -12.23
N GLY A 276 14.57 16.94 -11.36
CA GLY A 276 15.27 18.24 -11.26
C GLY A 276 16.66 18.18 -10.61
N GLY A 277 17.38 17.06 -10.70
CA GLY A 277 18.72 16.88 -10.13
C GLY A 277 18.75 16.31 -8.71
N GLN A 278 17.63 15.79 -8.23
CA GLN A 278 17.56 14.93 -7.04
C GLN A 278 16.84 13.64 -7.38
N PHE A 279 17.38 12.50 -6.95
CA PHE A 279 16.75 11.20 -7.20
C PHE A 279 15.37 11.16 -6.54
N GLN A 280 14.37 10.66 -7.26
CA GLN A 280 13.01 10.52 -6.78
C GLN A 280 12.48 9.13 -7.10
N GLN A 281 11.59 8.62 -6.24
CA GLN A 281 10.96 7.33 -6.46
C GLN A 281 9.53 7.32 -5.90
N VAL A 282 8.65 6.57 -6.57
CA VAL A 282 7.35 6.15 -6.06
C VAL A 282 7.22 4.67 -6.36
N SER A 283 7.27 3.83 -5.33
CA SER A 283 7.26 2.39 -5.54
C SER A 283 6.27 1.66 -4.64
N PHE A 284 5.83 0.50 -5.12
CA PHE A 284 4.88 -0.37 -4.47
C PHE A 284 5.36 -1.82 -4.51
N VAL A 285 5.31 -2.51 -3.37
CA VAL A 285 5.57 -3.94 -3.27
C VAL A 285 4.32 -4.60 -2.72
N ASN A 286 3.69 -5.49 -3.49
CA ASN A 286 2.41 -6.13 -3.11
C ASN A 286 1.37 -5.09 -2.63
N LYS A 287 1.24 -3.99 -3.38
CA LYS A 287 0.34 -2.85 -3.13
C LYS A 287 0.70 -1.95 -1.93
N PHE A 288 1.64 -2.35 -1.07
CA PHE A 288 2.17 -1.48 -0.01
C PHE A 288 3.07 -0.39 -0.60
N ALA A 289 2.91 0.86 -0.16
CA ALA A 289 3.74 1.96 -0.61
C ALA A 289 5.11 1.94 0.10
N THR A 290 6.16 1.62 -0.65
CA THR A 290 7.54 1.64 -0.17
C THR A 290 8.15 3.04 -0.32
N ALA A 291 7.70 3.99 0.50
CA ALA A 291 8.13 5.40 0.44
C ALA A 291 9.63 5.59 0.74
N GLY A 292 10.24 4.68 1.51
CA GLY A 292 11.68 4.61 1.76
C GLY A 292 12.47 3.96 0.62
N GLY A 293 11.79 3.30 -0.33
CA GLY A 293 12.42 2.55 -1.41
C GLY A 293 12.90 1.19 -0.92
N GLY A 294 14.17 0.87 -1.17
CA GLY A 294 14.78 -0.40 -0.76
C GLY A 294 15.38 -1.17 -1.93
N THR A 295 15.61 -2.46 -1.70
CA THR A 295 16.38 -3.33 -2.61
C THR A 295 15.79 -3.40 -4.03
N HIS A 296 14.47 -3.33 -4.20
CA HIS A 296 13.81 -3.31 -5.51
C HIS A 296 14.07 -2.01 -6.28
N VAL A 297 14.09 -0.88 -5.58
CA VAL A 297 14.39 0.44 -6.18
C VAL A 297 15.86 0.49 -6.57
N ASP A 298 16.76 0.06 -5.68
CA ASP A 298 18.19 0.04 -5.94
C ASP A 298 18.53 -0.88 -7.12
N TYR A 299 17.93 -2.07 -7.18
CA TYR A 299 18.09 -3.01 -8.28
C TYR A 299 17.74 -2.40 -9.65
N VAL A 300 16.56 -1.77 -9.77
CA VAL A 300 16.13 -1.13 -11.02
C VAL A 300 17.02 0.09 -11.34
N THR A 301 17.37 0.89 -10.32
CA THR A 301 18.24 2.06 -10.48
C THR A 301 19.60 1.66 -11.01
N ASP A 302 20.24 0.65 -10.42
CA ASP A 302 21.59 0.22 -10.77
C ASP A 302 21.65 -0.36 -12.18
N LEU A 303 20.60 -1.07 -12.61
CA LEU A 303 20.50 -1.55 -14.00
C LEU A 303 20.35 -0.39 -14.99
N ILE A 304 19.50 0.60 -14.70
CA ILE A 304 19.34 1.80 -15.53
C ILE A 304 20.66 2.56 -15.63
N VAL A 305 21.31 2.82 -14.49
CA VAL A 305 22.59 3.55 -14.43
C VAL A 305 23.67 2.81 -15.21
N SER A 306 23.78 1.49 -15.04
CA SER A 306 24.77 0.67 -15.74
C SER A 306 24.55 0.70 -17.26
N ASN A 307 23.30 0.61 -17.72
CA ASN A 307 22.96 0.67 -19.14
C ASN A 307 23.23 2.05 -19.76
N VAL A 308 23.00 3.15 -19.00
CA VAL A 308 23.35 4.50 -19.46
C VAL A 308 24.86 4.63 -19.62
N LEU A 309 25.63 4.26 -18.59
CA LEU A 309 27.09 4.41 -18.60
C LEU A 309 27.78 3.54 -19.66
N SER A 310 27.23 2.37 -20.00
CA SER A 310 27.77 1.48 -21.03
C SER A 310 27.32 1.85 -22.46
N SER A 311 26.37 2.76 -22.63
CA SER A 311 25.86 3.14 -23.95
C SER A 311 26.91 3.91 -24.77
N GLU A 312 26.93 3.73 -26.10
CA GLU A 312 27.85 4.46 -26.99
C GLU A 312 27.64 5.98 -26.98
N VAL A 313 26.43 6.43 -26.63
CA VAL A 313 26.06 7.85 -26.55
C VAL A 313 26.63 8.48 -25.29
N PHE A 314 26.45 7.83 -24.13
CA PHE A 314 26.83 8.41 -22.84
C PHE A 314 28.19 7.99 -22.33
N GLY A 315 28.70 6.83 -22.74
CA GLY A 315 30.02 6.31 -22.35
C GLY A 315 31.20 7.18 -22.84
N LYS A 316 30.94 8.08 -23.81
CA LYS A 316 31.91 9.11 -24.24
C LYS A 316 32.03 10.27 -23.27
N TYR A 317 31.07 10.43 -22.36
CA TYR A 317 31.12 11.42 -21.29
C TYR A 317 31.65 10.76 -20.02
N ASN A 318 32.57 11.43 -19.32
CA ASN A 318 33.11 10.96 -18.05
C ASN A 318 32.08 11.16 -16.91
N LEU A 319 30.96 10.44 -16.99
CA LEU A 319 29.85 10.48 -16.03
C LEU A 319 30.06 9.43 -14.94
N GLU A 320 29.75 9.80 -13.70
CA GLU A 320 29.72 8.84 -12.59
C GLU A 320 28.31 8.30 -12.34
N LYS A 321 28.20 7.17 -11.61
CA LYS A 321 26.90 6.58 -11.24
C LYS A 321 25.96 7.59 -10.57
N HIS A 322 26.51 8.42 -9.69
CA HIS A 322 25.77 9.46 -8.99
C HIS A 322 25.22 10.54 -9.94
N ASP A 323 25.96 10.88 -11.01
CA ASP A 323 25.52 11.88 -11.99
C ASP A 323 24.25 11.45 -12.72
N VAL A 324 24.14 10.16 -13.03
CA VAL A 324 22.96 9.58 -13.67
C VAL A 324 21.84 9.45 -12.62
N LYS A 325 22.11 8.81 -11.48
CA LYS A 325 21.10 8.50 -10.44
C LYS A 325 20.34 9.75 -9.99
N ARG A 326 21.03 10.86 -9.71
CA ARG A 326 20.37 12.09 -9.22
C ARG A 326 19.37 12.70 -10.20
N HIS A 327 19.38 12.32 -11.47
CA HIS A 327 18.45 12.81 -12.49
C HIS A 327 17.31 11.83 -12.80
N LEU A 328 17.21 10.72 -12.08
CA LEU A 328 16.15 9.74 -12.29
C LEU A 328 14.97 10.00 -11.35
N TRP A 329 13.78 9.84 -11.92
CA TRP A 329 12.53 9.65 -11.19
C TRP A 329 11.93 8.30 -11.56
N LEU A 330 11.94 7.36 -10.61
CA LEU A 330 11.44 6.00 -10.81
C LEU A 330 10.02 5.81 -10.29
N PHE A 331 9.23 5.04 -11.04
CA PHE A 331 7.97 4.49 -10.59
C PHE A 331 8.02 2.97 -10.74
N ILE A 332 7.73 2.23 -9.68
CA ILE A 332 7.86 0.76 -9.68
C ILE A 332 6.63 0.18 -9.02
N ASN A 333 5.93 -0.70 -9.72
CA ASN A 333 4.95 -1.60 -9.12
C ASN A 333 5.49 -3.01 -9.25
N VAL A 334 5.69 -3.69 -8.11
CA VAL A 334 6.21 -5.05 -8.08
C VAL A 334 5.37 -5.99 -7.22
N TYR A 335 5.15 -7.20 -7.73
CA TYR A 335 4.64 -8.32 -6.96
C TYR A 335 5.76 -9.29 -6.60
N MET A 336 5.88 -9.64 -5.32
CA MET A 336 6.94 -10.47 -4.76
C MET A 336 6.35 -11.51 -3.82
N ASP A 337 6.89 -12.72 -3.85
CA ASP A 337 6.50 -13.76 -2.89
C ASP A 337 7.23 -13.52 -1.57
N ASN A 338 6.49 -13.48 -0.46
CA ASN A 338 7.02 -13.32 0.90
C ASN A 338 8.03 -12.17 1.07
N PRO A 339 7.70 -10.91 0.69
CA PRO A 339 8.61 -9.79 0.85
C PRO A 339 8.87 -9.49 2.34
N THR A 340 10.11 -9.13 2.64
CA THR A 340 10.59 -8.73 3.96
C THR A 340 10.88 -7.23 3.96
N PHE A 341 10.40 -6.54 4.99
CA PHE A 341 10.53 -5.09 5.13
C PHE A 341 11.37 -4.73 6.36
N ASP A 342 11.86 -3.50 6.38
CA ASP A 342 12.64 -2.93 7.50
C ASP A 342 11.86 -2.86 8.83
N SER A 343 10.54 -2.72 8.71
CA SER A 343 9.65 -2.37 9.81
C SER A 343 8.22 -2.81 9.49
N PRO A 344 7.34 -2.86 10.51
CA PRO A 344 5.93 -3.13 10.28
C PRO A 344 5.26 -2.12 9.34
N THR A 345 5.76 -0.88 9.27
CA THR A 345 5.23 0.14 8.35
C THR A 345 5.44 -0.19 6.87
N LYS A 346 6.33 -1.16 6.54
CA LYS A 346 6.60 -1.61 5.16
C LYS A 346 7.06 -0.49 4.21
N GLU A 347 7.78 0.49 4.74
CA GLU A 347 8.22 1.65 3.96
C GLU A 347 9.49 1.36 3.15
N THR A 348 10.31 0.40 3.59
CA THR A 348 11.54 0.01 2.90
C THR A 348 11.59 -1.50 2.72
N LEU A 349 11.77 -1.96 1.47
CA LEU A 349 12.01 -3.38 1.19
C LEU A 349 13.45 -3.75 1.51
N ILE A 350 13.64 -4.87 2.23
CA ILE A 350 14.96 -5.42 2.56
C ILE A 350 15.19 -6.84 2.03
N THR A 351 14.22 -7.42 1.32
CA THR A 351 14.40 -8.72 0.65
C THR A 351 15.65 -8.67 -0.25
N PRO A 352 16.58 -9.62 -0.12
CA PRO A 352 17.73 -9.72 -1.02
C PRO A 352 17.30 -9.93 -2.47
N GLN A 353 18.09 -9.43 -3.43
CA GLN A 353 17.72 -9.47 -4.86
C GLN A 353 17.55 -10.91 -5.39
N GLU A 354 18.36 -11.84 -4.88
CA GLU A 354 18.30 -13.27 -5.16
C GLU A 354 16.96 -13.91 -4.79
N ASP A 355 16.26 -13.34 -3.81
CA ASP A 355 15.01 -13.86 -3.24
C ASP A 355 13.76 -13.21 -3.86
N PHE A 356 13.91 -12.31 -4.84
CA PHE A 356 12.76 -11.65 -5.49
C PHE A 356 11.82 -12.61 -6.22
N GLY A 357 12.26 -13.84 -6.52
CA GLY A 357 11.49 -14.84 -7.27
C GLY A 357 11.21 -14.43 -8.73
N SER A 358 11.78 -13.32 -9.19
CA SER A 358 11.60 -12.77 -10.53
C SER A 358 12.77 -11.86 -10.89
N LYS A 359 13.01 -11.64 -12.19
CA LYS A 359 14.08 -10.76 -12.67
C LYS A 359 13.50 -9.62 -13.48
N PHE A 360 14.05 -8.42 -13.26
CA PHE A 360 13.84 -7.30 -14.17
C PHE A 360 14.90 -7.39 -15.27
N ARG A 361 14.45 -7.61 -16.50
CA ARG A 361 15.30 -7.57 -17.69
C ARG A 361 14.73 -6.51 -18.62
N SER A 362 15.11 -5.25 -18.41
CA SER A 362 14.78 -4.21 -19.39
C SER A 362 15.78 -4.27 -20.54
N SER A 363 15.28 -4.29 -21.78
CA SER A 363 16.14 -4.20 -22.96
C SER A 363 16.51 -2.76 -23.30
N GLU A 364 15.67 -1.75 -23.01
CA GLU A 364 15.82 -0.43 -23.66
C GLU A 364 15.30 0.81 -22.88
N LEU A 365 14.71 0.69 -21.68
CA LEU A 365 14.04 1.81 -20.98
C LEU A 365 14.92 3.07 -20.85
N ALA A 366 16.17 2.90 -20.44
CA ALA A 366 17.08 4.01 -20.20
C ALA A 366 17.58 4.62 -21.52
N THR A 367 18.03 3.79 -22.46
CA THR A 367 18.58 4.23 -23.75
C THR A 367 17.58 5.04 -24.56
N ARG A 368 16.28 4.72 -24.45
CA ARG A 368 15.19 5.45 -25.13
C ARG A 368 14.76 6.74 -24.43
N LEU A 369 15.05 6.92 -23.13
CA LEU A 369 14.67 8.13 -22.37
C LEU A 369 15.64 9.28 -22.64
N PHE A 370 16.93 8.98 -22.80
CA PHE A 370 17.98 9.96 -23.01
C PHE A 370 18.40 10.30 -24.47
N PRO A 371 17.82 9.77 -25.57
CA PRO A 371 18.38 9.92 -26.93
C PRO A 371 18.21 11.34 -27.52
N ARG A 372 17.40 12.21 -26.89
CA ARG A 372 17.17 13.60 -27.35
C ARG A 372 17.52 14.69 -26.32
N SER A 373 17.91 14.31 -25.10
CA SER A 373 18.09 15.22 -23.95
C SER A 373 19.55 15.59 -23.66
N VAL A 374 20.48 15.19 -24.55
CA VAL A 374 21.95 15.24 -24.40
C VAL A 374 22.47 16.64 -24.02
N THR A 375 21.79 17.70 -24.43
CA THR A 375 22.19 19.10 -24.14
C THR A 375 21.91 19.53 -22.70
N ASN A 376 20.98 18.87 -21.98
CA ASN A 376 20.51 19.31 -20.66
C ASN A 376 21.30 18.73 -19.50
N LEU A 377 21.84 17.51 -19.61
CA LEU A 377 22.63 16.88 -18.52
C LEU A 377 23.95 17.62 -18.27
N LYS A 378 24.60 18.18 -19.30
CA LYS A 378 25.80 19.03 -19.15
C LYS A 378 25.48 20.41 -18.56
N LYS A 379 24.35 21.02 -18.93
CA LYS A 379 23.91 22.30 -18.36
C LYS A 379 23.50 22.17 -16.89
N ALA A 380 22.90 21.03 -16.51
CA ALA A 380 22.46 20.75 -15.14
C ALA A 380 23.60 20.33 -14.20
N SER A 381 24.68 19.73 -14.71
CA SER A 381 25.82 19.29 -13.89
C SER A 381 26.80 20.41 -13.50
N GLY A 382 26.53 21.66 -13.90
CA GLY A 382 27.34 22.82 -13.50
C GLY A 382 28.77 22.84 -14.02
N ARG A 383 29.16 21.88 -14.87
CA ARG A 383 30.49 21.83 -15.51
C ARG A 383 30.40 22.34 -16.94
N CYS A 384 30.08 23.63 -17.10
CA CYS A 384 30.48 24.37 -18.28
C CYS A 384 31.91 24.87 -18.03
N ASN A 385 32.91 24.10 -18.47
CA ASN A 385 34.22 24.68 -18.72
C ASN A 385 34.13 25.49 -20.02
N CYS A 386 34.82 26.63 -19.98
CA CYS A 386 34.93 27.66 -21.01
C CYS A 386 35.18 27.11 -22.42
#